data_AF-A0A0H2RZA3-F1
#
_entry.id   AF-A0A0H2RZA3-F1
#
_cell.length_a   1.000
_cell.length_b   1.000
_cell.length_c   1.000
_cell.angle_alpha   90.00
_cell.angle_beta   90.00
_cell.angle_gamma   90.00
#
_symmetry.space_group_name_H-M   'P 1'
#
loop_
_entity.id
_entity.type
_entity.pdbx_description
1 polymer ?
#
loop_
_entity_poly.entity_id
_entity_poly.type
_entity_poly.pdbx_seq_one_letter_code
_entity_poly.pdbx_strand_id
1 'polypeptide(L)'
;TLLGLPPSSPIVRELVDQVSKLASLEETPSPDIKIYRSPKPGVLYANYYQLGLSFLYSPDEDAGDLTIDESHLTGDELKLDSIDIYNIPDGELRRPSSKSPAYSSYPALNIILSPSPQPGDSEPITFEISKASTGKSLLAGLGEPDRKGGGSGPSSGSIGIWCEWSKKGIMVEFGGDESRGPQAWEKGKDAKWKILTLFRPK
;
A
#
# COMPACT_ATOMS: atom_id res chain seq x y z
N THR A 1 -15.19 5.54 -4.26
CA THR A 1 -13.86 5.94 -3.77
C THR A 1 -13.76 5.69 -2.29
N LEU A 2 -12.73 5.00 -1.81
CA LEU A 2 -12.52 4.70 -0.38
C LEU A 2 -11.70 5.77 0.34
N LEU A 3 -10.70 6.34 -0.34
CA LEU A 3 -9.87 7.42 0.19
C LEU A 3 -10.75 8.62 0.55
N GLY A 4 -10.48 9.25 1.70
CA GLY A 4 -11.31 10.33 2.23
C GLY A 4 -12.43 9.86 3.15
N LEU A 5 -12.70 8.55 3.25
CA LEU A 5 -13.71 8.04 4.17
C LEU A 5 -13.15 7.88 5.59
N PRO A 6 -13.96 8.12 6.63
CA PRO A 6 -13.52 7.90 8.01
C PRO A 6 -13.41 6.42 8.37
N PRO A 7 -12.66 6.07 9.44
CA PRO A 7 -12.61 4.71 9.99
C PRO A 7 -13.99 4.10 10.29
N SER A 8 -14.95 4.94 10.71
CA SER A 8 -16.33 4.58 11.03
C SER A 8 -17.16 4.17 9.80
N SER A 9 -16.66 4.45 8.58
CA SER A 9 -17.43 4.31 7.35
C SER A 9 -17.89 2.86 7.09
N PRO A 10 -19.19 2.63 6.82
CA PRO A 10 -19.70 1.29 6.49
C PRO A 10 -19.08 0.74 5.21
N ILE A 11 -18.66 1.60 4.26
CA ILE A 11 -18.05 1.19 2.99
C ILE A 11 -16.67 0.57 3.25
N VAL A 12 -15.88 1.15 4.17
CA VAL A 12 -14.57 0.60 4.56
C VAL A 12 -14.75 -0.75 5.24
N ARG A 13 -15.73 -0.87 6.14
CA ARG A 13 -16.05 -2.13 6.81
C ARG A 13 -16.48 -3.22 5.81
N GLU A 14 -17.36 -2.86 4.88
CA GLU A 14 -17.82 -3.78 3.84
C GLU A 14 -16.67 -4.30 2.98
N LEU A 15 -15.69 -3.45 2.63
CA LEU A 15 -14.48 -3.90 1.94
C LEU A 15 -13.74 -4.96 2.76
N VAL A 16 -13.48 -4.70 4.05
CA VAL A 16 -12.75 -5.64 4.91
C VAL A 16 -13.50 -6.97 5.03
N ASP A 17 -14.83 -6.94 5.16
CA ASP A 17 -15.67 -8.15 5.18
C ASP A 17 -15.61 -8.93 3.86
N GLN A 18 -15.68 -8.23 2.72
CA GLN A 18 -15.56 -8.84 1.40
C GLN A 18 -14.19 -9.51 1.20
N VAL A 19 -13.11 -8.82 1.59
CA VAL A 19 -11.74 -9.34 1.51
C VAL A 19 -11.56 -10.53 2.45
N SER A 20 -12.17 -10.51 3.64
CA SER A 20 -12.13 -11.64 4.59
C SER A 20 -12.78 -12.89 4.01
N LYS A 21 -13.93 -12.73 3.32
CA LYS A 21 -14.59 -13.83 2.60
C LYS A 21 -13.71 -14.37 1.48
N LEU A 22 -13.05 -13.50 0.71
CA LEU A 22 -12.12 -13.92 -0.35
C LEU A 22 -10.88 -14.63 0.20
N ALA A 23 -10.41 -14.25 1.39
CA ALA A 23 -9.36 -14.94 2.12
C ALA A 23 -9.83 -16.27 2.76
N SER A 24 -11.11 -16.63 2.63
CA SER A 24 -11.72 -17.82 3.26
C SER A 24 -11.55 -17.84 4.78
N LEU A 25 -11.59 -16.67 5.43
CA LEU A 25 -11.59 -16.57 6.88
C LEU A 25 -13.01 -16.80 7.43
N GLU A 26 -13.10 -17.50 8.56
CA GLU A 26 -14.38 -17.75 9.25
C GLU A 26 -14.97 -16.46 9.83
N GLU A 27 -14.11 -15.56 10.30
CA GLU A 27 -14.46 -14.26 10.88
C GLU A 27 -13.62 -13.14 10.27
N THR A 28 -14.20 -11.94 10.19
CA THR A 28 -13.47 -10.74 9.80
C THR A 28 -12.44 -10.39 10.89
N PRO A 29 -11.13 -10.36 10.58
CA PRO A 29 -10.11 -10.08 11.58
C PRO A 29 -10.17 -8.62 12.03
N SER A 30 -9.97 -8.39 13.32
CA SER A 30 -9.76 -7.04 13.84
C SER A 30 -8.36 -6.53 13.42
N PRO A 31 -8.20 -5.23 13.13
CA PRO A 31 -6.90 -4.66 12.78
C PRO A 31 -5.99 -4.56 14.01
N ASP A 32 -4.69 -4.74 13.80
CA ASP A 32 -3.67 -4.30 14.76
C ASP A 32 -3.42 -2.79 14.57
N ILE A 33 -3.57 -2.03 15.66
CA ILE A 33 -3.56 -0.57 15.61
C ILE A 33 -2.18 -0.03 15.98
N LYS A 34 -1.63 0.82 15.11
CA LYS A 34 -0.36 1.52 15.38
C LYS A 34 -0.52 3.01 15.17
N ILE A 35 -0.20 3.78 16.20
CA ILE A 35 -0.29 5.24 16.17
C ILE A 35 1.12 5.81 16.17
N TYR A 36 1.46 6.56 15.12
CA TYR A 36 2.74 7.24 15.03
C TYR A 36 2.54 8.74 15.23
N ARG A 37 3.29 9.28 16.18
CA ARG A 37 3.23 10.68 16.61
C ARG A 37 4.53 11.37 16.18
N SER A 38 4.67 11.76 14.91
CA SER A 38 5.92 12.39 14.44
C SER A 38 5.75 13.25 13.19
N PRO A 39 6.22 14.52 13.21
CA PRO A 39 5.66 15.62 14.00
C PRO A 39 4.24 15.97 13.48
N LYS A 40 3.40 16.58 14.33
CA LYS A 40 1.95 16.77 14.10
C LYS A 40 1.58 17.12 12.64
N PRO A 41 0.49 16.54 12.11
CA PRO A 41 -0.44 15.63 12.80
C PRO A 41 0.12 14.21 12.95
N GLY A 42 -0.38 13.48 13.96
CA GLY A 42 -0.13 12.04 14.05
C GLY A 42 -0.80 11.27 12.90
N VAL A 43 -0.50 9.99 12.79
CA VAL A 43 -1.21 9.07 11.88
C VAL A 43 -1.57 7.78 12.60
N LEU A 44 -2.66 7.14 12.16
CA LEU A 44 -3.13 5.86 12.67
C LEU A 44 -3.07 4.82 11.55
N TYR A 45 -2.47 3.68 11.84
CA TYR A 45 -2.48 2.51 10.97
C TYR A 45 -3.43 1.46 11.53
N ALA A 46 -4.35 0.98 10.70
CA ALA A 46 -5.15 -0.22 10.96
C ALA A 46 -4.62 -1.36 10.07
N ASN A 47 -3.83 -2.26 10.67
CA ASN A 47 -3.10 -3.30 9.96
C ASN A 47 -3.90 -4.63 9.98
N TYR A 48 -4.38 -5.08 8.83
CA TYR A 48 -5.07 -6.36 8.66
C TYR A 48 -4.10 -7.39 8.08
N TYR A 49 -3.19 -7.89 8.93
CA TYR A 49 -2.08 -8.77 8.50
C TYR A 49 -2.56 -10.01 7.73
N GLN A 50 -3.63 -10.65 8.18
CA GLN A 50 -4.18 -11.85 7.53
C GLN A 50 -4.79 -11.57 6.16
N LEU A 51 -5.24 -10.32 5.92
CA LEU A 51 -5.84 -9.89 4.67
C LEU A 51 -4.83 -9.29 3.70
N GLY A 52 -3.59 -9.06 4.10
CA GLY A 52 -2.62 -8.35 3.28
C GLY A 52 -3.01 -6.89 3.01
N LEU A 53 -3.66 -6.24 3.97
CA LEU A 53 -4.11 -4.86 3.88
C LEU A 53 -3.63 -4.03 5.07
N SER A 54 -3.30 -2.77 4.83
CA SER A 54 -3.12 -1.75 5.87
C SER A 54 -3.78 -0.45 5.44
N PHE A 55 -4.50 0.18 6.36
CA PHE A 55 -5.12 1.48 6.15
C PHE A 55 -4.40 2.53 6.97
N LEU A 56 -3.94 3.60 6.31
CA LEU A 56 -3.39 4.77 6.96
C LEU A 56 -4.47 5.84 7.04
N TYR A 57 -4.78 6.26 8.25
CA TYR A 57 -5.67 7.35 8.55
C TYR A 57 -4.88 8.55 9.05
N SER A 58 -5.15 9.70 8.45
CA SER A 58 -4.63 10.99 8.86
C SER A 58 -5.79 11.97 9.07
N PRO A 59 -5.63 12.97 9.92
CA PRO A 59 -6.62 14.02 10.03
C PRO A 59 -6.59 14.90 8.77
N ASP A 60 -7.69 15.60 8.52
CA ASP A 60 -7.72 16.61 7.46
C ASP A 60 -6.69 17.71 7.72
N GLU A 61 -6.20 18.35 6.65
CA GLU A 61 -5.18 19.41 6.73
C GLU A 61 -5.62 20.56 7.66
N ASP A 62 -6.93 20.81 7.74
CA ASP A 62 -7.54 21.85 8.57
C ASP A 62 -7.80 21.44 10.02
N ALA A 63 -7.55 20.18 10.40
CA ALA A 63 -7.84 19.67 11.74
C ALA A 63 -6.91 20.21 12.84
N GLY A 64 -5.85 20.93 12.46
CA GLY A 64 -4.91 21.53 13.39
C GLY A 64 -4.21 20.52 14.28
N ASP A 65 -4.08 20.85 15.57
CA ASP A 65 -3.32 20.10 16.56
C ASP A 65 -4.10 18.89 17.14
N LEU A 66 -4.62 18.01 16.28
CA LEU A 66 -5.32 16.79 16.72
C LEU A 66 -4.33 15.80 17.36
N THR A 67 -4.64 15.35 18.57
CA THR A 67 -3.92 14.27 19.25
C THR A 67 -4.62 12.95 18.99
N ILE A 68 -4.01 12.10 18.17
CA ILE A 68 -4.60 10.81 17.80
C ILE A 68 -4.41 9.76 18.90
N ASP A 69 -5.50 9.07 19.18
CA ASP A 69 -5.59 7.88 20.02
C ASP A 69 -6.56 6.85 19.40
N GLU A 70 -6.75 5.71 20.06
CA GLU A 70 -7.58 4.60 19.55
C GLU A 70 -9.07 4.94 19.43
N SER A 71 -9.58 5.93 20.18
CA SER A 71 -11.01 6.30 20.12
C SER A 71 -11.41 6.87 18.76
N HIS A 72 -10.44 7.37 18.00
CA HIS A 72 -10.63 7.91 16.66
C HIS A 72 -10.93 6.83 15.60
N LEU A 73 -10.82 5.54 15.93
CA LEU A 73 -11.23 4.44 15.05
C LEU A 73 -12.74 4.35 14.83
N THR A 74 -13.51 4.97 15.72
CA THR A 74 -14.96 5.04 15.61
C THR A 74 -15.46 6.44 15.25
N GLY A 75 -14.53 7.39 15.09
CA GLY A 75 -14.81 8.78 14.80
C GLY A 75 -14.74 9.13 13.32
N ASP A 76 -14.96 10.41 13.05
CA ASP A 76 -14.99 11.01 11.71
C ASP A 76 -13.87 12.01 11.47
N GLU A 77 -13.03 12.25 12.48
CA GLU A 77 -11.94 13.22 12.51
C GLU A 77 -10.74 12.79 11.68
N LEU A 78 -10.59 11.48 11.46
CA LEU A 78 -9.57 10.92 10.59
C LEU A 78 -10.19 10.50 9.27
N LYS A 79 -9.41 10.63 8.20
CA LYS A 79 -9.79 10.19 6.86
C LYS A 79 -8.78 9.19 6.35
N LEU A 80 -9.25 8.22 5.57
CA LEU A 80 -8.41 7.24 4.90
C LEU A 80 -7.52 7.97 3.88
N ASP A 81 -6.23 8.00 4.15
CA ASP A 81 -5.24 8.75 3.39
C ASP A 81 -4.52 7.84 2.39
N SER A 82 -4.13 6.65 2.86
CA SER A 82 -3.56 5.61 2.00
C SER A 82 -4.02 4.20 2.36
N ILE A 83 -3.91 3.32 1.38
CA ILE A 83 -4.18 1.89 1.49
C ILE A 83 -2.93 1.17 0.98
N ASP A 84 -2.31 0.36 1.83
CA ASP A 84 -1.25 -0.56 1.44
C ASP A 84 -1.83 -1.94 1.18
N ILE A 85 -1.49 -2.50 0.02
CA ILE A 85 -1.90 -3.82 -0.44
C ILE A 85 -0.64 -4.67 -0.59
N TYR A 86 -0.62 -5.82 0.06
CA TYR A 86 0.55 -6.68 0.12
C TYR A 86 0.45 -7.83 -0.89
N ASN A 87 1.55 -8.07 -1.60
CA ASN A 87 1.75 -9.24 -2.44
C ASN A 87 3.03 -9.92 -2.00
N ILE A 88 2.92 -11.03 -1.30
CA ILE A 88 4.08 -11.85 -0.94
C ILE A 88 4.40 -12.74 -2.14
N PRO A 89 5.55 -12.54 -2.83
CA PRO A 89 5.92 -13.34 -3.98
C PRO A 89 6.20 -14.80 -3.55
N ASP A 90 5.81 -15.74 -4.40
CA ASP A 90 6.09 -17.16 -4.17
C ASP A 90 7.61 -17.38 -4.07
N GLY A 91 8.08 -18.03 -3.00
CA GLY A 91 9.50 -18.29 -2.77
C GLY A 91 10.24 -17.29 -1.89
N GLU A 92 9.65 -16.14 -1.51
CA GLU A 92 10.18 -15.36 -0.39
C GLU A 92 9.94 -16.16 0.91
N LEU A 93 10.98 -16.86 1.38
CA LEU A 93 10.98 -17.40 2.74
C LEU A 93 10.85 -16.21 3.69
N ARG A 94 9.67 -16.10 4.31
CA ARG A 94 9.45 -15.26 5.48
C ARG A 94 10.57 -15.60 6.46
N ARG A 95 11.55 -14.72 6.62
CA ARG A 95 12.34 -14.71 7.86
C ARG A 95 11.48 -13.93 8.83
N PRO A 96 10.67 -14.58 9.69
CA PRO A 96 10.00 -13.85 10.75
C PRO A 96 11.09 -13.13 11.54
N SER A 97 11.11 -11.80 11.43
CA SER A 97 11.75 -11.03 12.47
C SER A 97 10.85 -11.22 13.69
N SER A 98 11.42 -11.55 14.84
CA SER A 98 10.67 -11.80 16.08
C SER A 98 9.88 -10.58 16.60
N LYS A 99 9.86 -9.47 15.86
CA LYS A 99 9.38 -8.16 16.28
C LYS A 99 8.25 -7.58 15.41
N SER A 100 7.85 -8.21 14.31
CA SER A 100 6.76 -7.69 13.46
C SER A 100 5.88 -8.81 12.87
N PRO A 101 4.55 -8.66 12.92
CA PRO A 101 3.64 -9.60 12.26
C PRO A 101 3.89 -9.61 10.74
N ALA A 102 3.77 -10.79 10.12
CA ALA A 102 3.99 -10.95 8.69
C ALA A 102 2.66 -10.85 7.92
N TYR A 103 2.56 -9.89 7.00
CA TYR A 103 1.42 -9.76 6.09
C TYR A 103 1.27 -10.95 5.17
N SER A 104 0.04 -11.44 5.02
CA SER A 104 -0.37 -12.34 3.94
C SER A 104 -0.47 -11.58 2.61
N SER A 105 -0.57 -12.30 1.50
CA SER A 105 -0.94 -11.69 0.22
C SER A 105 -2.41 -11.33 0.23
N TYR A 106 -2.74 -10.17 -0.33
CA TYR A 106 -4.11 -9.75 -0.58
C TYR A 106 -4.84 -10.81 -1.42
N PRO A 107 -6.04 -11.27 -1.05
CA PRO A 107 -6.72 -12.35 -1.75
C PRO A 107 -7.39 -11.91 -3.07
N ALA A 108 -7.75 -10.61 -3.20
CA ALA A 108 -8.36 -10.04 -4.41
C ALA A 108 -7.30 -9.51 -5.38
N LEU A 109 -6.39 -10.37 -5.84
CA LEU A 109 -5.37 -10.01 -6.83
C LEU A 109 -5.99 -9.79 -8.22
N ASN A 110 -5.27 -9.10 -9.10
CA ASN A 110 -5.76 -8.52 -10.37
C ASN A 110 -6.50 -7.20 -10.16
N ILE A 111 -5.77 -6.24 -9.58
CA ILE A 111 -6.29 -4.93 -9.23
C ILE A 111 -6.31 -4.07 -10.48
N ILE A 112 -7.49 -3.61 -10.88
CA ILE A 112 -7.65 -2.68 -11.98
C ILE A 112 -7.46 -1.26 -11.44
N LEU A 113 -6.42 -0.59 -11.90
CA LEU A 113 -6.17 0.82 -11.63
C LEU A 113 -6.72 1.67 -12.78
N SER A 114 -7.58 2.61 -12.43
CA SER A 114 -8.13 3.61 -13.35
C SER A 114 -7.86 5.01 -12.79
N PRO A 115 -6.59 5.47 -12.77
CA PRO A 115 -6.26 6.82 -12.32
C PRO A 115 -7.00 7.88 -13.14
N SER A 116 -7.35 8.99 -12.51
CA SER A 116 -7.97 10.13 -13.18
C SER A 116 -7.09 10.63 -14.34
N PRO A 117 -7.67 10.98 -15.50
CA PRO A 117 -6.91 11.52 -16.62
C PRO A 117 -6.15 12.79 -16.21
N GLN A 118 -4.90 12.91 -16.61
CA GLN A 118 -4.12 14.14 -16.44
C GLN A 118 -4.38 15.11 -17.60
N PRO A 119 -4.18 16.43 -17.40
CA PRO A 119 -4.26 17.40 -18.48
C PRO A 119 -3.27 17.04 -19.60
N GLY A 120 -3.79 16.71 -20.78
CA GLY A 120 -2.99 16.27 -21.94
C GLY A 120 -3.03 14.76 -22.21
N ASP A 121 -3.65 13.97 -21.35
CA ASP A 121 -3.93 12.56 -21.63
C ASP A 121 -5.06 12.48 -22.67
N SER A 122 -4.81 11.73 -23.75
CA SER A 122 -5.80 11.52 -24.81
C SER A 122 -6.92 10.56 -24.40
N GLU A 123 -6.65 9.63 -23.47
CA GLU A 123 -7.61 8.64 -22.98
C GLU A 123 -7.34 8.22 -21.52
N PRO A 124 -8.36 7.75 -20.77
CA PRO A 124 -8.19 7.20 -19.42
C PRO A 124 -7.29 5.96 -19.42
N ILE A 125 -6.22 5.98 -18.63
CA ILE A 125 -5.34 4.82 -18.47
C ILE A 125 -6.06 3.81 -17.57
N THR A 126 -6.33 2.61 -18.10
CA THR A 126 -6.73 1.46 -17.28
C THR A 126 -5.60 0.44 -17.31
N PHE A 127 -5.14 0.02 -16.14
CA PHE A 127 -4.01 -0.90 -16.03
C PHE A 127 -4.25 -1.93 -14.94
N GLU A 128 -4.00 -3.20 -15.27
CA GLU A 128 -4.20 -4.33 -14.35
C GLU A 128 -2.88 -4.71 -13.66
N ILE A 129 -2.91 -4.76 -12.32
CA ILE A 129 -1.84 -5.30 -11.49
C ILE A 129 -2.21 -6.71 -11.06
N SER A 130 -1.56 -7.69 -11.70
CA SER A 130 -1.62 -9.10 -11.29
C SER A 130 -0.58 -9.41 -10.22
N LYS A 131 -0.70 -10.58 -9.57
CA LYS A 131 0.33 -11.10 -8.64
C LYS A 131 1.73 -11.19 -9.28
N ALA A 132 1.77 -11.43 -10.58
CA ALA A 132 3.01 -11.66 -11.33
C ALA A 132 3.59 -10.38 -11.95
N SER A 133 2.91 -9.24 -11.81
CA SER A 133 3.38 -7.98 -12.38
C SER A 133 4.79 -7.63 -11.86
N THR A 134 5.64 -7.17 -12.77
CA THR A 134 7.03 -6.81 -12.51
C THR A 134 7.26 -5.32 -12.71
N GLY A 135 8.45 -4.83 -12.33
CA GLY A 135 8.87 -3.45 -12.61
C GLY A 135 8.66 -3.08 -14.08
N LYS A 136 9.05 -3.96 -15.01
CA LYS A 136 8.87 -3.75 -16.45
C LYS A 136 7.40 -3.58 -16.84
N SER A 137 6.50 -4.45 -16.36
CA SER A 137 5.07 -4.34 -16.71
C SER A 137 4.42 -3.09 -16.11
N LEU A 138 4.84 -2.71 -14.90
CA LEU A 138 4.34 -1.50 -14.23
C LEU A 138 4.75 -0.24 -14.98
N LEU A 139 6.03 -0.13 -15.39
CA LEU A 139 6.49 1.02 -16.19
C LEU A 139 5.81 1.06 -17.56
N ALA A 140 5.59 -0.09 -18.19
CA ALA A 140 4.87 -0.14 -19.47
C ALA A 140 3.42 0.36 -19.36
N GLY A 141 2.75 0.12 -18.22
CA GLY A 141 1.36 0.53 -17.99
C GLY A 141 1.20 1.94 -17.39
N LEU A 142 2.11 2.34 -16.50
CA LEU A 142 2.01 3.59 -15.74
C LEU A 142 2.90 4.71 -16.29
N GLY A 143 3.89 4.39 -17.13
CA GLY A 143 4.90 5.31 -17.61
C GLY A 143 6.04 5.50 -16.60
N GLU A 144 6.86 6.53 -16.82
CA GLU A 144 7.96 6.88 -15.90
C GLU A 144 7.42 7.40 -14.56
N PRO A 145 7.98 6.96 -13.41
CA PRO A 145 7.59 7.45 -12.10
C PRO A 145 8.11 8.87 -11.83
N ASP A 146 7.38 9.63 -11.04
CA ASP A 146 7.79 10.97 -10.58
C ASP A 146 8.96 10.88 -9.58
N ARG A 147 8.94 9.85 -8.72
CA ARG A 147 9.96 9.62 -7.70
C ARG A 147 10.33 8.15 -7.63
N LYS A 148 11.57 7.88 -7.25
CA LYS A 148 12.10 6.53 -7.10
C LYS A 148 13.22 6.49 -6.07
N GLY A 149 13.41 5.37 -5.38
CA GLY A 149 14.43 5.24 -4.34
C GLY A 149 14.60 3.82 -3.83
N GLY A 150 15.42 3.64 -2.79
CA GLY A 150 15.71 2.33 -2.22
C GLY A 150 16.77 1.53 -2.99
N GLY A 151 16.86 0.23 -2.72
CA GLY A 151 17.84 -0.69 -3.31
C GLY A 151 19.25 -0.61 -2.72
N SER A 152 19.64 0.54 -2.18
CA SER A 152 20.93 0.74 -1.51
C SER A 152 20.99 0.07 -0.14
N GLY A 153 21.90 -0.88 0.02
CA GLY A 153 22.20 -1.54 1.31
C GLY A 153 22.56 -3.02 1.14
N PRO A 154 23.03 -3.70 2.21
CA PRO A 154 23.30 -5.13 2.17
C PRO A 154 22.01 -5.92 1.91
N SER A 155 22.10 -6.99 1.14
CA SER A 155 20.98 -7.88 0.76
C SER A 155 20.20 -8.45 1.96
N SER A 156 20.80 -8.44 3.16
CA SER A 156 20.20 -8.90 4.41
C SER A 156 19.31 -7.89 5.15
N GLY A 157 19.18 -6.64 4.67
CA GLY A 157 18.38 -5.62 5.36
C GLY A 157 18.05 -4.34 4.59
N SER A 158 18.39 -4.23 3.31
CA SER A 158 18.01 -3.07 2.52
C SER A 158 16.52 -3.09 2.18
N ILE A 159 15.91 -1.91 2.18
CA ILE A 159 14.62 -1.73 1.50
C ILE A 159 14.79 -2.08 0.01
N GLY A 160 13.77 -2.70 -0.58
CA GLY A 160 13.73 -2.87 -2.02
C GLY A 160 13.71 -1.52 -2.72
N ILE A 161 13.97 -1.51 -4.03
CA ILE A 161 13.65 -0.32 -4.83
C ILE A 161 12.14 -0.05 -4.78
N TRP A 162 11.76 1.20 -4.94
CA TRP A 162 10.38 1.65 -5.00
C TRP A 162 10.22 2.76 -6.04
N CYS A 163 9.01 2.86 -6.60
CA CYS A 163 8.61 3.86 -7.58
C CYS A 163 7.29 4.50 -7.16
N GLU A 164 7.15 5.81 -7.36
CA GLU A 164 5.95 6.59 -7.04
C GLU A 164 5.50 7.40 -8.25
N TRP A 165 4.23 7.30 -8.59
CA TRP A 165 3.50 8.13 -9.56
C TRP A 165 2.56 9.04 -8.78
N SER A 166 3.08 10.14 -8.25
CA SER A 166 2.41 11.04 -7.30
C SER A 166 1.09 11.57 -7.85
N LYS A 167 1.06 11.97 -9.12
CA LYS A 167 -0.14 12.47 -9.80
C LYS A 167 -1.23 11.41 -9.97
N LYS A 168 -0.85 10.13 -9.94
CA LYS A 168 -1.78 8.99 -10.06
C LYS A 168 -2.16 8.42 -8.70
N GLY A 169 -1.54 8.87 -7.61
CA GLY A 169 -1.80 8.36 -6.26
C GLY A 169 -1.33 6.91 -6.07
N ILE A 170 -0.23 6.53 -6.73
CA ILE A 170 0.27 5.15 -6.75
C ILE A 170 1.73 5.13 -6.31
N MET A 171 2.08 4.28 -5.37
CA MET A 171 3.46 3.90 -5.07
C MET A 171 3.58 2.38 -5.07
N VAL A 172 4.70 1.86 -5.57
CA VAL A 172 4.99 0.43 -5.58
C VAL A 172 6.37 0.17 -5.01
N GLU A 173 6.45 -0.73 -4.03
CA GLU A 173 7.69 -1.32 -3.55
C GLU A 173 7.92 -2.70 -4.17
N PHE A 174 9.16 -3.00 -4.51
CA PHE A 174 9.53 -4.26 -5.15
C PHE A 174 10.18 -5.24 -4.17
N GLY A 175 9.80 -6.51 -4.26
CA GLY A 175 10.37 -7.62 -3.48
C GLY A 175 11.40 -8.43 -4.27
N GLY A 176 11.96 -9.45 -3.61
CA GLY A 176 12.96 -10.33 -4.20
C GLY A 176 14.40 -9.81 -4.14
N ASP A 177 15.34 -10.66 -4.55
CA ASP A 177 16.76 -10.32 -4.60
C ASP A 177 17.07 -9.33 -5.74
N GLU A 178 16.22 -9.30 -6.77
CA GLU A 178 16.30 -8.40 -7.91
C GLU A 178 16.05 -6.93 -7.53
N SER A 179 15.35 -6.67 -6.41
CA SER A 179 15.05 -5.32 -5.94
C SER A 179 16.08 -4.76 -4.95
N ARG A 180 17.18 -5.47 -4.68
CA ARG A 180 18.14 -5.13 -3.62
C ARG A 180 19.60 -5.20 -4.08
N GLY A 181 20.46 -4.50 -3.33
CA GLY A 181 21.90 -4.51 -3.54
C GLY A 181 22.38 -3.60 -4.67
N PRO A 182 23.68 -3.64 -5.00
CA PRO A 182 24.31 -2.68 -5.91
C PRO A 182 23.75 -2.64 -7.33
N GLN A 183 23.00 -3.68 -7.74
CA GLN A 183 22.44 -3.82 -9.08
C GLN A 183 20.89 -3.79 -9.09
N ALA A 184 20.29 -3.27 -8.01
CA ALA A 184 18.84 -3.30 -7.85
C ALA A 184 18.10 -2.56 -8.96
N TRP A 185 18.65 -1.47 -9.47
CA TRP A 185 18.02 -0.67 -10.53
C TRP A 185 18.16 -1.32 -11.91
N GLU A 186 19.25 -2.04 -12.15
CA GLU A 186 19.51 -2.78 -13.38
C GLU A 186 18.65 -4.06 -13.46
N LYS A 187 18.42 -4.72 -12.31
CA LYS A 187 17.63 -5.96 -12.21
C LYS A 187 16.16 -5.72 -11.90
N GLY A 188 15.82 -4.56 -11.36
CA GLY A 188 14.49 -4.21 -10.86
C GLY A 188 13.36 -4.32 -11.89
N LYS A 189 13.69 -4.29 -13.19
CA LYS A 189 12.73 -4.56 -14.27
C LYS A 189 12.06 -5.93 -14.13
N ASP A 190 12.74 -6.92 -13.56
CA ASP A 190 12.23 -8.29 -13.38
C ASP A 190 11.70 -8.52 -11.96
N ALA A 191 11.93 -7.58 -11.04
CA ALA A 191 11.45 -7.67 -9.67
C ALA A 191 9.92 -7.61 -9.62
N LYS A 192 9.30 -8.48 -8.83
CA LYS A 192 7.86 -8.48 -8.58
C LYS A 192 7.50 -7.41 -7.55
N TRP A 193 6.34 -6.80 -7.70
CA TRP A 193 5.84 -5.89 -6.68
C TRP A 193 5.53 -6.65 -5.38
N LYS A 194 5.75 -5.98 -4.27
CA LYS A 194 5.54 -6.49 -2.91
C LYS A 194 4.49 -5.69 -2.15
N ILE A 195 4.52 -4.37 -2.30
CA ILE A 195 3.56 -3.46 -1.68
C ILE A 195 3.08 -2.50 -2.74
N LEU A 196 1.76 -2.38 -2.88
CA LEU A 196 1.09 -1.36 -3.66
C LEU A 196 0.41 -0.40 -2.69
N THR A 197 0.82 0.85 -2.69
CA THR A 197 0.18 1.90 -1.90
C THR A 197 -0.67 2.78 -2.81
N LEU A 198 -1.95 2.89 -2.48
CA LEU A 198 -2.89 3.81 -3.12
C LEU A 198 -3.13 4.98 -2.18
N PHE A 199 -2.97 6.21 -2.65
CA PHE A 199 -3.11 7.43 -1.84
C PHE A 199 -3.79 8.54 -2.64
N ARG A 200 -4.27 9.59 -1.96
CA ARG A 200 -4.87 10.72 -2.67
C ARG A 200 -3.78 11.48 -3.43
N PRO A 201 -3.91 11.69 -4.75
CA PRO A 201 -2.99 12.55 -5.48
C PRO A 201 -2.94 13.94 -4.83
N LYS A 202 -1.72 14.49 -4.74
CA LYS A 202 -1.48 15.87 -4.28
C LYS A 202 -1.36 16.81 -5.47
#